data_AF-A0A1S3HD13-F1
#
_entry.id   AF-A0A1S3HD13-F1
#
_cell.length_a   1.000
_cell.length_b   1.000
_cell.length_c   1.000
_cell.angle_alpha   90.00
_cell.angle_beta   90.00
_cell.angle_gamma   90.00
#
_symmetry.space_group_name_H-M   'P 1'
#
loop_
_entity.id
_entity.type
_entity.pdbx_description
1 polymer ?
#
loop_
_entity_poly.entity_id
_entity_poly.type
_entity_poly.pdbx_seq_one_letter_code
_entity_poly.pdbx_strand_id
1 'polypeptide(L)'
;MPFASESTAKMSEVDLFQAAKKGNVQKLTNLLRDGTFDVNTTGENPQDAPGRTPLHWAAERGATQCVKLLLKHGADPNILSKMAGFLRKLFNLQRASRLTPLHLAAEQGATQCVQLLLQHGANPNIQDKSKVPHSVSSFSSSTGRILIYRVNG
;
A
#
# COMPACT_ATOMS: atom_id res chain seq x y z
N MET A 1 -5.73 35.53 -4.14
CA MET A 1 -6.66 34.41 -4.41
C MET A 1 -5.85 33.15 -4.76
N PRO A 2 -5.75 32.14 -3.89
CA PRO A 2 -5.10 30.86 -4.20
C PRO A 2 -6.07 29.69 -3.98
N PHE A 3 -6.85 29.31 -5.00
CA PHE A 3 -7.71 28.11 -4.92
C PHE A 3 -7.59 27.18 -6.15
N ALA A 4 -6.93 27.63 -7.22
CA ALA A 4 -6.79 26.85 -8.46
C ALA A 4 -5.66 25.80 -8.43
N SER A 5 -4.57 26.06 -7.69
CA SER A 5 -3.42 25.15 -7.60
C SER A 5 -3.69 23.94 -6.71
N GLU A 6 -4.46 24.10 -5.63
CA GLU A 6 -4.70 23.00 -4.68
C GLU A 6 -5.74 21.99 -5.19
N SER A 7 -6.70 22.46 -6.00
CA SER A 7 -7.75 21.63 -6.61
C SER A 7 -7.24 20.78 -7.77
N THR A 8 -6.28 21.31 -8.54
CA THR A 8 -5.64 20.59 -9.65
C THR A 8 -4.67 19.53 -9.14
N ALA A 9 -3.87 19.85 -8.11
CA ALA A 9 -2.96 18.92 -7.45
C ALA A 9 -3.70 17.68 -6.87
N LYS A 10 -4.81 17.90 -6.15
CA LYS A 10 -5.63 16.80 -5.60
C LYS A 10 -6.27 15.94 -6.69
N MET A 11 -6.71 16.53 -7.80
CA MET A 11 -7.28 15.78 -8.93
C MET A 11 -6.24 14.85 -9.57
N SER A 12 -5.00 15.33 -9.73
CA SER A 12 -3.90 14.55 -10.31
C SER A 12 -3.39 13.42 -9.40
N GLU A 13 -3.40 13.60 -8.06
CA GLU A 13 -3.12 12.51 -7.12
C GLU A 13 -4.21 11.43 -7.22
N VAL A 14 -5.48 11.82 -7.27
CA VAL A 14 -6.60 10.89 -7.50
C VAL A 14 -6.41 10.10 -8.78
N ASP A 15 -5.97 10.75 -9.87
CA ASP A 15 -5.63 10.09 -11.12
C ASP A 15 -4.47 9.10 -11.00
N LEU A 16 -3.44 9.39 -10.20
CA LEU A 16 -2.34 8.49 -9.91
C LEU A 16 -2.83 7.22 -9.18
N PHE A 17 -3.65 7.39 -8.14
CA PHE A 17 -4.24 6.25 -7.43
C PHE A 17 -5.14 5.42 -8.33
N GLN A 18 -5.97 6.06 -9.17
CA GLN A 18 -6.84 5.36 -10.11
C GLN A 18 -6.04 4.62 -11.19
N ALA A 19 -4.94 5.19 -11.68
CA ALA A 19 -4.04 4.51 -12.61
C ALA A 19 -3.40 3.27 -11.97
N ALA A 20 -2.92 3.38 -10.72
CA ALA A 20 -2.37 2.25 -9.98
C ALA A 20 -3.42 1.15 -9.71
N LYS A 21 -4.62 1.55 -9.27
CA LYS A 21 -5.75 0.65 -9.01
C LYS A 21 -6.25 -0.06 -10.27
N LYS A 22 -6.29 0.62 -11.42
CA LYS A 22 -6.67 0.02 -12.70
C LYS A 22 -5.55 -0.79 -13.35
N GLY A 23 -4.32 -0.73 -12.83
CA GLY A 23 -3.16 -1.34 -13.47
C GLY A 23 -2.74 -0.64 -14.77
N ASN A 24 -3.12 0.63 -14.97
CA ASN A 24 -2.82 1.36 -16.19
C ASN A 24 -1.39 1.91 -16.16
N VAL A 25 -0.45 1.06 -16.56
CA VAL A 25 1.00 1.32 -16.59
C VAL A 25 1.34 2.59 -17.37
N GLN A 26 0.69 2.84 -18.52
CA GLN A 26 1.00 3.98 -19.38
C GLN A 26 0.60 5.30 -18.74
N LYS A 27 -0.63 5.38 -18.21
CA LYS A 27 -1.10 6.57 -17.49
C LYS A 27 -0.24 6.84 -16.25
N LEU A 28 0.12 5.78 -15.53
CA LEU A 28 0.99 5.86 -14.36
C LEU A 28 2.39 6.36 -14.73
N THR A 29 2.97 5.85 -15.82
CA THR A 29 4.30 6.29 -16.32
C THR A 29 4.28 7.76 -16.71
N ASN A 30 3.25 8.21 -17.43
CA ASN A 30 3.13 9.61 -17.82
C ASN A 30 3.04 10.53 -16.60
N LEU A 31 2.22 10.17 -15.61
CA LEU A 31 2.10 10.92 -14.36
C LEU A 31 3.43 10.95 -13.59
N LEU A 32 4.12 9.82 -13.45
CA LEU A 32 5.41 9.77 -12.75
C LEU A 32 6.53 10.51 -13.49
N ARG A 33 6.48 10.56 -14.83
CA ARG A 33 7.48 11.26 -15.66
C ARG A 33 7.44 12.77 -15.44
N ASP A 34 6.27 13.33 -15.16
CA ASP A 34 6.13 14.76 -14.91
C ASP A 34 6.82 15.17 -13.59
N GLY A 35 7.18 14.22 -12.72
CA GLY A 35 8.06 14.44 -11.56
C GLY A 35 7.44 15.29 -10.44
N THR A 36 6.16 15.64 -10.57
CA THR A 36 5.42 16.50 -9.64
C THR A 36 4.78 15.75 -8.48
N PHE A 37 4.82 14.42 -8.46
CA PHE A 37 4.06 13.60 -7.50
C PHE A 37 4.97 12.83 -6.56
N ASP A 38 4.66 12.90 -5.27
CA ASP A 38 5.25 12.02 -4.28
C ASP A 38 4.67 10.61 -4.43
N VAL A 39 5.46 9.65 -4.88
CA VAL A 39 5.08 8.23 -4.98
C VAL A 39 4.64 7.59 -3.67
N ASN A 40 5.01 8.22 -2.56
CA ASN A 40 4.68 7.83 -1.19
C ASN A 40 3.42 8.51 -0.64
N THR A 41 2.74 9.32 -1.44
CA THR A 41 1.51 10.01 -1.04
C THR A 41 0.46 9.00 -0.55
N THR A 42 -0.15 9.26 0.61
CA THR A 42 -1.28 8.45 1.09
C THR A 42 -2.56 9.16 0.71
N GLY A 43 -3.32 8.59 -0.21
CA GLY A 43 -4.56 9.20 -0.66
C GLY A 43 -5.64 9.04 0.39
N GLU A 44 -6.21 10.15 0.83
CA GLU A 44 -7.52 10.16 1.47
C GLU A 44 -8.56 10.10 0.35
N ASN A 45 -8.67 8.97 -0.36
CA ASN A 45 -9.82 8.79 -1.26
C ASN A 45 -11.01 8.35 -0.40
N PRO A 46 -12.01 9.22 -0.16
CA PRO A 46 -13.15 8.90 0.70
C PRO A 46 -14.02 7.78 0.13
N GLN A 47 -13.91 7.45 -1.16
CA GLN A 47 -14.79 6.46 -1.81
C GLN A 47 -14.27 5.02 -1.82
N ASP A 48 -12.98 4.77 -1.58
CA ASP A 48 -12.38 3.45 -1.83
C ASP A 48 -11.62 2.87 -0.62
N ALA A 49 -10.63 3.59 -0.11
CA ALA A 49 -9.90 3.22 1.09
C ALA A 49 -8.97 4.38 1.50
N PRO A 50 -9.32 5.17 2.52
CA PRO A 50 -8.48 6.27 2.94
C PRO A 50 -7.15 5.75 3.51
N GLY A 51 -6.07 6.41 3.13
CA GLY A 51 -4.75 6.18 3.68
C GLY A 51 -3.93 5.08 3.01
N ARG A 52 -4.25 4.69 1.77
CA ARG A 52 -3.40 3.80 0.96
C ARG A 52 -2.49 4.60 0.03
N THR A 53 -1.27 4.10 -0.20
CA THR A 53 -0.36 4.66 -1.22
C THR A 53 -0.63 4.03 -2.59
N PRO A 54 -0.14 4.60 -3.71
CA PRO A 54 -0.27 3.98 -5.03
C PRO A 54 0.33 2.56 -5.05
N LEU A 55 1.38 2.34 -4.28
CA LEU A 55 2.04 1.04 -4.15
C LEU A 55 1.15 -0.01 -3.46
N HIS A 56 0.32 0.38 -2.49
CA HIS A 56 -0.67 -0.53 -1.89
C HIS A 56 -1.70 -0.99 -2.93
N TRP A 57 -2.22 -0.07 -3.74
CA TRP A 57 -3.20 -0.39 -4.79
C TRP A 57 -2.61 -1.28 -5.87
N ALA A 58 -1.39 -0.98 -6.33
CA ALA A 58 -0.71 -1.80 -7.33
C ALA A 58 -0.40 -3.21 -6.79
N ALA A 59 -0.01 -3.31 -5.52
CA ALA A 59 0.28 -4.59 -4.85
C ALA A 59 -0.98 -5.44 -4.66
N GLU A 60 -2.08 -4.86 -4.17
CA GLU A 60 -3.37 -5.54 -4.01
C GLU A 60 -3.92 -6.04 -5.36
N ARG A 61 -3.76 -5.25 -6.42
CA ARG A 61 -4.22 -5.64 -7.75
C ARG A 61 -3.33 -6.67 -8.44
N GLY A 62 -2.17 -7.00 -7.86
CA GLY A 62 -1.18 -7.84 -8.53
C GLY A 62 -0.56 -7.19 -9.77
N ALA A 63 -0.63 -5.86 -9.88
CA ALA A 63 -0.14 -5.11 -11.03
C ALA A 63 1.39 -4.96 -10.98
N THR A 64 2.10 -6.03 -11.29
CA THR A 64 3.57 -6.14 -11.21
C THR A 64 4.32 -5.03 -11.93
N GLN A 65 3.85 -4.63 -13.12
CA GLN A 65 4.46 -3.53 -13.88
C GLN A 65 4.29 -2.19 -13.18
N CYS A 66 3.11 -1.92 -12.60
CA CYS A 66 2.87 -0.72 -11.80
C CYS A 66 3.73 -0.71 -10.53
N VAL A 67 3.83 -1.84 -9.83
CA VAL A 67 4.70 -2.01 -8.67
C VAL A 67 6.15 -1.70 -9.04
N LYS A 68 6.65 -2.29 -10.14
CA LYS A 68 8.02 -2.06 -10.61
C LYS A 68 8.29 -0.60 -10.97
N LEU A 69 7.35 0.09 -11.61
CA LEU A 69 7.47 1.52 -11.92
C LEU A 69 7.51 2.38 -10.66
N LEU A 70 6.58 2.16 -9.73
CA LEU A 70 6.52 2.90 -8.47
C LEU A 70 7.81 2.72 -7.66
N LEU A 71 8.30 1.48 -7.54
CA LEU A 71 9.57 1.18 -6.86
C LEU A 71 10.77 1.84 -7.56
N LYS A 72 10.80 1.85 -8.90
CA LYS A 72 11.84 2.56 -9.66
C LYS A 72 11.86 4.07 -9.41
N HIS A 73 10.70 4.66 -9.14
CA HIS A 73 10.57 6.09 -8.82
C HIS A 73 10.73 6.38 -7.32
N GLY A 74 11.21 5.43 -6.51
CA GLY A 74 11.51 5.64 -5.09
C GLY A 74 10.33 5.43 -4.15
N ALA A 75 9.32 4.64 -4.56
CA ALA A 75 8.22 4.29 -3.65
C ALA A 75 8.73 3.40 -2.52
N ASP A 76 8.39 3.76 -1.28
CA ASP A 76 8.76 3.02 -0.09
C ASP A 76 7.81 1.82 0.12
N PRO A 77 8.31 0.57 0.03
CA PRO A 77 7.49 -0.63 0.21
C PRO A 77 7.12 -0.90 1.67
N ASN A 78 7.64 -0.10 2.60
CA ASN A 78 7.49 -0.26 4.04
C ASN A 78 6.41 0.65 4.64
N ILE A 79 5.73 1.46 3.80
CA ILE A 79 4.67 2.34 4.26
C ILE A 79 3.48 1.51 4.74
N LEU A 80 2.99 1.82 5.94
CA LEU A 80 1.80 1.24 6.51
C LEU A 80 0.57 2.06 6.12
N SER A 81 -0.43 1.42 5.52
CA SER A 81 -1.71 2.07 5.23
C SER A 81 -2.38 2.61 6.50
N LYS A 82 -3.10 3.74 6.38
CA LYS A 82 -3.89 4.33 7.49
C LYS A 82 -5.33 3.81 7.54
N MET A 83 -5.69 2.88 6.66
CA MET A 83 -7.02 2.29 6.53
C MET A 83 -7.51 1.64 7.82
N ALA A 84 -6.61 1.05 8.61
CA ALA A 84 -6.95 0.44 9.90
C ALA A 84 -7.59 1.43 10.89
N GLY A 85 -7.06 2.65 10.98
CA GLY A 85 -7.63 3.70 11.84
C GLY A 85 -9.04 4.11 11.39
N PHE A 86 -9.25 4.16 10.08
CA PHE A 86 -10.56 4.46 9.49
C PHE A 86 -11.57 3.34 9.70
N LEU A 87 -11.20 2.09 9.42
CA LEU A 87 -12.05 0.91 9.64
C LEU A 87 -12.42 0.74 11.13
N ARG A 88 -11.48 1.00 12.05
CA ARG A 88 -11.77 0.98 13.48
C ARG A 88 -12.78 2.05 13.87
N LYS A 89 -12.72 3.24 13.26
CA LYS A 89 -13.64 4.34 13.55
C LYS A 89 -15.02 4.13 12.93
N LEU A 90 -15.10 3.65 11.69
CA LEU A 90 -16.37 3.44 10.99
C LEU A 90 -17.13 2.20 11.46
N PHE A 91 -16.42 1.08 11.68
CA PHE A 91 -17.03 -0.21 11.96
C PHE A 91 -16.80 -0.68 13.41
N ASN A 92 -16.26 0.17 14.29
CA ASN A 92 -15.87 -0.17 15.66
C ASN A 92 -15.00 -1.44 15.77
N LEU A 93 -14.17 -1.68 14.74
CA LEU A 93 -13.36 -2.89 14.64
C LEU A 93 -12.12 -2.79 15.52
N GLN A 94 -12.11 -3.53 16.63
CA GLN A 94 -10.93 -3.59 17.52
C GLN A 94 -9.70 -4.26 16.87
N ARG A 95 -9.89 -5.08 15.82
CA ARG A 95 -8.84 -5.90 15.19
C ARG A 95 -8.34 -5.37 13.84
N ALA A 96 -8.64 -4.13 13.47
CA ALA A 96 -8.12 -3.56 12.23
C ALA A 96 -6.61 -3.30 12.38
N SER A 97 -5.80 -3.93 11.53
CA SER A 97 -4.33 -3.78 11.51
C SER A 97 -3.90 -2.98 10.30
N ARG A 98 -2.91 -2.09 10.46
CA ARG A 98 -2.26 -1.43 9.32
C ARG A 98 -1.46 -2.46 8.51
N LEU A 99 -1.71 -2.47 7.20
CA LEU A 99 -1.05 -3.40 6.27
C LEU A 99 -0.02 -2.62 5.43
N THR A 100 1.11 -3.28 5.09
CA THR A 100 2.06 -2.79 4.08
C THR A 100 1.67 -3.29 2.67
N PRO A 101 2.21 -2.72 1.58
CA PRO A 101 2.01 -3.25 0.23
C PRO A 101 2.35 -4.74 0.12
N LEU A 102 3.37 -5.21 0.85
CA LEU A 102 3.76 -6.61 0.87
C LEU A 102 2.67 -7.51 1.47
N HIS A 103 2.01 -7.06 2.56
CA HIS A 103 0.90 -7.80 3.15
C HIS A 103 -0.25 -7.95 2.16
N LEU A 104 -0.61 -6.87 1.46
CA LEU A 104 -1.67 -6.89 0.45
C LEU A 104 -1.32 -7.79 -0.74
N ALA A 105 -0.08 -7.72 -1.25
CA ALA A 105 0.37 -8.61 -2.31
C ALA A 105 0.36 -10.08 -1.89
N ALA A 106 0.75 -10.38 -0.64
CA ALA A 106 0.73 -11.73 -0.10
C ALA A 106 -0.69 -12.25 0.13
N GLU A 107 -1.59 -11.41 0.66
CA GLU A 107 -3.01 -11.74 0.86
C GLU A 107 -3.70 -12.07 -0.45
N GLN A 108 -3.38 -11.34 -1.52
CA GLN A 108 -3.94 -11.53 -2.86
C GLN A 108 -3.24 -12.65 -3.65
N GLY A 109 -2.21 -13.30 -3.09
CA GLY A 109 -1.44 -14.33 -3.78
C GLY A 109 -0.61 -13.82 -4.96
N ALA A 110 -0.35 -12.51 -5.02
CA ALA A 110 0.42 -11.85 -6.07
C ALA A 110 1.93 -12.12 -5.91
N THR A 111 2.35 -13.37 -6.14
CA THR A 111 3.70 -13.89 -5.88
C THR A 111 4.80 -13.04 -6.55
N GLN A 112 4.58 -12.59 -7.80
CA GLN A 112 5.51 -11.72 -8.50
C GLN A 112 5.63 -10.33 -7.85
N CYS A 113 4.54 -9.75 -7.36
CA CYS A 113 4.57 -8.49 -6.61
C CYS A 113 5.33 -8.65 -5.29
N VAL A 114 5.10 -9.76 -4.58
CA VAL A 114 5.81 -10.10 -3.35
C VAL A 114 7.32 -10.18 -3.60
N GLN A 115 7.74 -10.88 -4.65
CA GLN A 115 9.16 -10.97 -5.02
C GLN A 115 9.76 -9.60 -5.33
N LEU A 116 9.07 -8.77 -6.12
CA LEU A 116 9.55 -7.41 -6.46
C LEU A 116 9.67 -6.51 -5.23
N LEU A 117 8.68 -6.54 -4.34
CA LEU A 117 8.70 -5.76 -3.10
C LEU A 117 9.87 -6.21 -2.20
N LEU A 118 10.07 -7.52 -2.04
CA LEU A 118 11.20 -8.06 -1.26
C LEU A 118 12.56 -7.69 -1.87
N GLN A 119 12.70 -7.75 -3.19
CA GLN A 119 13.91 -7.33 -3.90
C GLN A 119 14.23 -5.84 -3.67
N HIS A 120 13.22 -5.00 -3.50
CA HIS A 120 13.36 -3.58 -3.20
C HIS A 120 13.37 -3.26 -1.70
N GLY A 121 13.64 -4.23 -0.82
CA GLY A 121 13.82 -4.00 0.61
C GLY A 121 12.52 -3.87 1.42
N ALA A 122 11.43 -4.46 0.93
CA ALA A 122 10.22 -4.62 1.74
C ALA A 122 10.49 -5.53 2.94
N ASN A 123 10.19 -5.04 4.14
CA ASN A 123 10.32 -5.79 5.37
C ASN A 123 9.03 -6.57 5.65
N PRO A 124 9.05 -7.92 5.60
CA PRO A 124 7.87 -8.75 5.90
C PRO A 124 7.47 -8.74 7.37
N ASN A 125 8.37 -8.29 8.25
CA ASN A 125 8.14 -8.24 9.70
C ASN A 125 7.48 -6.93 10.16
N ILE A 126 7.15 -6.01 9.24
CA ILE A 126 6.48 -4.76 9.63
C ILE A 126 5.06 -5.10 10.06
N GLN A 127 4.80 -4.99 11.34
CA GLN A 127 3.49 -5.22 11.93
C GLN A 127 2.95 -3.91 12.49
N ASP A 128 1.65 -3.72 12.37
CA ASP A 128 0.97 -2.62 13.05
C ASP A 128 1.09 -2.80 14.57
N LYS A 129 1.90 -1.96 15.22
CA LYS A 129 1.96 -1.85 16.68
C LYS A 129 0.69 -1.18 17.23
N SER A 130 -0.49 -1.62 16.80
CA SER A 130 -1.72 -1.26 17.50
C SER A 130 -1.54 -1.74 18.94
N LYS A 131 -1.74 -0.83 19.90
CA LYS A 131 -1.57 -1.07 21.33
C LYS A 131 -2.56 -2.15 21.79
N VAL A 132 -2.27 -3.41 21.56
CA VAL A 132 -2.74 -4.49 22.41
C VAL A 132 -1.73 -4.55 23.57
N PRO A 133 -2.14 -4.20 24.80
CA PRO A 133 -1.23 -4.18 25.93
C PRO A 133 -0.76 -5.61 26.19
N HIS A 134 0.57 -5.79 26.20
CA HIS A 134 1.33 -6.80 26.94
C HIS A 134 0.54 -8.03 27.42
N SER A 135 0.15 -8.93 26.52
CA SER A 135 0.04 -10.36 26.77
C SER A 135 -0.25 -11.04 25.44
N VAL A 136 0.22 -12.26 25.27
CA VAL A 136 0.11 -13.10 24.07
C VAL A 136 0.96 -12.68 22.86
N SER A 137 2.28 -12.73 23.05
CA SER A 137 3.14 -13.41 22.07
C SER A 137 2.74 -14.89 21.98
N SER A 138 1.58 -15.17 21.39
CA SER A 138 1.14 -16.52 21.06
C SER A 138 0.18 -16.45 19.88
N PHE A 139 0.68 -16.93 18.74
CA PHE A 139 -0.06 -17.59 17.66
C PHE A 139 -1.59 -17.47 17.71
N SER A 140 -2.16 -16.74 16.76
CA SER A 140 -3.50 -17.04 16.22
C SER A 140 -3.55 -16.44 14.81
N SER A 141 -3.25 -17.21 13.76
CA SER A 141 -4.22 -18.09 13.10
C SER A 141 -5.54 -17.34 12.89
N SER A 142 -5.70 -16.72 11.70
CA SER A 142 -7.00 -16.52 11.00
C SER A 142 -6.89 -15.73 9.68
N THR A 143 -5.82 -14.98 9.39
CA THR A 143 -5.80 -14.22 8.11
C THR A 143 -4.39 -14.06 7.55
N GLY A 144 -4.15 -14.72 6.41
CA GLY A 144 -3.01 -14.44 5.56
C GLY A 144 -1.73 -15.12 5.98
N ARG A 145 -1.51 -16.33 5.45
CA ARG A 145 -0.17 -16.86 5.17
C ARG A 145 0.66 -15.79 4.43
N ILE A 146 1.34 -14.91 5.15
CA ILE A 146 2.65 -14.48 4.67
C ILE A 146 3.51 -15.71 4.93
N LEU A 147 3.62 -16.55 3.89
CA LEU A 147 4.66 -17.57 3.81
C LEU A 147 5.98 -16.81 3.92
N ILE A 148 6.44 -16.64 5.16
CA ILE A 148 7.83 -16.38 5.46
C ILE A 148 8.52 -17.61 4.88
N TYR A 149 9.10 -17.46 3.69
CA TYR A 149 10.04 -18.42 3.12
C TYR A 149 11.17 -18.56 4.14
N ARG A 150 10.98 -19.50 5.07
CA ARG A 150 12.03 -19.97 5.96
C ARG A 150 12.90 -20.91 5.12
N VAL A 151 13.72 -20.32 4.26
CA VAL A 151 14.96 -20.96 3.84
C VAL A 151 15.90 -20.79 5.02
N ASN A 152 16.11 -21.85 5.79
CA ASN A 152 17.30 -22.00 6.62
C ASN A 152 17.42 -23.46 7.06
N GLY A 153 18.44 -24.13 6.51
CA GLY A 153 19.18 -25.26 7.08
C GLY A 153 18.48 -26.60 7.04
#